data_AF-A0A1A8HUI4-F1
#
_entry.id   AF-A0A1A8HUI4-F1
#
_cell.length_a   1.000
_cell.length_b   1.000
_cell.length_c   1.000
_cell.angle_alpha   90.00
_cell.angle_beta   90.00
_cell.angle_gamma   90.00
#
_symmetry.space_group_name_H-M   'P 1'
#
loop_
_entity.id
_entity.type
_entity.pdbx_description
1 polymer ?
#
loop_
_entity_poly.entity_id
_entity_poly.type
_entity_poly.pdbx_seq_one_letter_code
_entity_poly.pdbx_strand_id
1 'polypeptide(L)'
;SLEPIKHMFRGHLRLRSIALLIIFYCISFGYYGLWMWFPELFARAEDGGSPCANMPLPSPLQNQSCYPVKTAVYKESFIIAACNLPGNVFTILFMDITGGRKLLSTSLMASSLSVFLIYVVQTKTQSLGLSCIFSGVSVISWNALDVVGTELYPTRLRSSALGFFTGVGRVAAIMGNVVFGKLVDTNCFVPILLVSILLLTGGLVALLLPQTRQTELT
;
A
#
# COMPACT_ATOMS: atom_id res chain seq x y z
N SER A 1 -12.59 24.62 -15.48
CA SER A 1 -13.30 24.10 -14.29
C SER A 1 -12.36 23.62 -13.16
N LEU A 2 -11.15 24.20 -12.98
CA LEU A 2 -10.22 23.86 -11.88
C LEU A 2 -10.45 24.65 -10.57
N GLU A 3 -11.44 25.53 -10.53
CA GLU A 3 -11.81 26.34 -9.36
C GLU A 3 -11.98 25.55 -8.04
N PRO A 4 -12.64 24.38 -8.01
CA PRO A 4 -12.77 23.61 -6.77
C PRO A 4 -11.42 23.14 -6.21
N ILE A 5 -10.48 22.75 -7.08
CA ILE A 5 -9.13 22.31 -6.68
C ILE A 5 -8.35 23.49 -6.12
N LYS A 6 -8.44 24.67 -6.75
CA LYS A 6 -7.78 25.88 -6.28
C LYS A 6 -8.29 26.33 -4.91
N HIS A 7 -9.56 26.05 -4.60
CA HIS A 7 -10.18 26.32 -3.31
C HIS A 7 -9.69 25.38 -2.19
N MET A 8 -9.31 24.14 -2.52
CA MET A 8 -8.74 23.18 -1.55
C MET A 8 -7.36 23.61 -1.05
N PHE A 9 -6.55 24.25 -1.89
CA PHE A 9 -5.19 24.67 -1.56
C PHE A 9 -5.09 26.08 -0.93
N ARG A 10 -6.21 26.67 -0.48
CA ARG A 10 -6.26 28.03 0.10
C ARG A 10 -6.61 27.98 1.58
N GLY A 11 -5.90 28.76 2.41
CA GLY A 11 -6.18 28.92 3.85
C GLY A 11 -5.82 27.70 4.73
N HIS A 12 -6.60 27.48 5.80
CA HIS A 12 -6.38 26.45 6.83
C HIS A 12 -6.52 25.01 6.31
N LEU A 13 -7.21 24.79 5.18
CA LEU A 13 -7.37 23.46 4.56
C LEU A 13 -6.13 22.98 3.81
N ARG A 14 -5.23 23.89 3.38
CA ARG A 14 -4.06 23.55 2.56
C ARG A 14 -3.16 22.51 3.21
N LEU A 15 -2.90 22.64 4.51
CA LEU A 15 -2.06 21.70 5.26
C LEU A 15 -2.68 20.29 5.30
N ARG A 16 -4.02 20.22 5.45
CA ARG A 16 -4.77 18.97 5.45
C ARG A 16 -4.75 18.29 4.08
N SER A 17 -4.92 19.07 3.00
CA SER A 17 -4.84 18.57 1.63
C SER A 17 -3.45 18.05 1.26
N ILE A 18 -2.39 18.75 1.69
CA ILE A 18 -1.01 18.30 1.48
C ILE A 18 -0.75 17.01 2.26
N ALA A 19 -1.17 16.93 3.53
CA ALA A 19 -1.01 15.72 4.34
C ALA A 19 -1.74 14.51 3.71
N LEU A 20 -3.00 14.68 3.30
CA LEU A 20 -3.75 13.63 2.62
C LEU A 20 -3.09 13.21 1.31
N LEU A 21 -2.59 14.16 0.52
CA LEU A 21 -1.90 13.86 -0.74
C LEU A 21 -0.63 13.03 -0.51
N ILE A 22 0.16 13.36 0.51
CA ILE A 22 1.34 12.59 0.91
C ILE A 22 0.93 11.17 1.31
N ILE A 23 -0.11 11.01 2.14
CA ILE A 23 -0.57 9.68 2.58
C ILE A 23 -1.07 8.87 1.38
N PHE A 24 -1.87 9.47 0.49
CA PHE A 24 -2.35 8.83 -0.74
C PHE A 24 -1.19 8.36 -1.63
N TYR A 25 -0.16 9.21 -1.75
CA TYR A 25 1.04 8.89 -2.50
C TYR A 25 1.80 7.72 -1.87
N CYS A 26 2.06 7.76 -0.55
CA CYS A 26 2.78 6.71 0.17
C CYS A 26 2.05 5.35 0.11
N ILE A 27 0.74 5.35 0.36
CA ILE A 27 -0.08 4.13 0.30
C ILE A 27 -0.11 3.59 -1.13
N SER A 28 -0.34 4.44 -2.13
CA SER A 28 -0.42 3.99 -3.53
C SER A 28 0.90 3.42 -4.02
N PHE A 29 2.01 4.11 -3.74
CA PHE A 29 3.34 3.65 -4.11
C PHE A 29 3.65 2.31 -3.42
N GLY A 30 3.44 2.22 -2.11
CA GLY A 30 3.79 1.04 -1.31
C GLY A 30 2.89 -0.17 -1.59
N TYR A 31 1.58 0.02 -1.59
CA TYR A 31 0.62 -1.07 -1.80
C TYR A 31 0.67 -1.59 -3.23
N TYR A 32 0.49 -0.75 -4.23
CA TYR A 32 0.44 -1.22 -5.62
C TYR A 32 1.80 -1.67 -6.13
N GLY A 33 2.88 -0.99 -5.74
CA GLY A 33 4.25 -1.40 -6.09
C GLY A 33 4.58 -2.78 -5.53
N LEU A 34 4.29 -3.03 -4.25
CA LEU A 34 4.63 -4.32 -3.65
C LEU A 34 3.65 -5.42 -4.08
N TRP A 35 2.37 -5.10 -4.27
CA TRP A 35 1.34 -6.06 -4.71
C TRP A 35 1.60 -6.62 -6.11
N MET A 36 2.03 -5.77 -7.05
CA MET A 36 2.34 -6.21 -8.42
C MET A 36 3.57 -7.13 -8.47
N TRP A 37 4.49 -6.98 -7.52
CA TRP A 37 5.72 -7.77 -7.45
C TRP A 37 5.61 -9.01 -6.55
N PHE A 38 4.51 -9.20 -5.82
CA PHE A 38 4.32 -10.37 -4.96
C PHE A 38 4.47 -11.73 -5.70
N PRO A 39 3.85 -11.95 -6.87
CA PRO A 39 3.98 -13.24 -7.58
C PRO A 39 5.44 -13.57 -7.92
N GLU A 40 6.19 -12.56 -8.38
CA GLU A 40 7.61 -12.68 -8.72
C GLU A 40 8.45 -12.95 -7.45
N LEU A 41 8.20 -12.25 -6.35
CA LEU A 41 8.87 -12.48 -5.08
C LEU A 41 8.62 -13.90 -4.53
N PHE A 42 7.40 -14.44 -4.69
CA PHE A 42 7.11 -15.82 -4.28
C PHE A 42 7.75 -16.86 -5.20
N ALA A 43 7.82 -16.60 -6.50
CA ALA A 43 8.55 -17.45 -7.42
C ALA A 43 10.03 -17.52 -7.03
N ARG A 44 10.67 -16.37 -6.76
CA ARG A 44 12.06 -16.29 -6.29
C ARG A 44 12.26 -16.97 -4.92
N ALA A 45 11.31 -16.83 -4.00
CA ALA A 45 11.36 -17.50 -2.70
C ALA A 45 11.19 -19.02 -2.78
N GLU A 46 10.47 -19.53 -3.79
CA GLU A 46 10.30 -20.97 -4.01
C GLU A 46 11.54 -21.62 -4.63
N ASP A 47 12.21 -20.94 -5.56
CA ASP A 47 13.41 -21.46 -6.23
C ASP A 47 14.71 -21.20 -5.45
N GLY A 48 14.83 -20.06 -4.74
CA GLY A 48 16.04 -19.63 -4.05
C GLY A 48 15.91 -19.51 -2.53
N GLY A 49 14.79 -19.94 -1.95
CA GLY A 49 14.54 -19.96 -0.50
C GLY A 49 14.27 -18.59 0.15
N SER A 50 14.54 -17.47 -0.55
CA SER A 50 14.27 -16.12 -0.03
C SER A 50 13.66 -15.21 -1.11
N PRO A 51 12.86 -14.19 -0.73
CA PRO A 51 12.28 -13.22 -1.68
C PRO A 51 13.32 -12.43 -2.48
N CYS A 52 14.56 -12.39 -2.00
CA CYS A 52 15.69 -11.67 -2.57
C CYS A 52 16.76 -12.57 -3.19
N ALA A 53 16.47 -13.85 -3.39
CA ALA A 53 17.38 -14.72 -4.13
C ALA A 53 17.57 -14.18 -5.55
N ASN A 54 18.83 -14.07 -5.97
CA ASN A 54 19.16 -13.70 -7.35
C ASN A 54 18.51 -14.70 -8.29
N MET A 55 17.83 -14.20 -9.32
CA MET A 55 17.35 -15.07 -10.38
C MET A 55 18.56 -15.79 -10.99
N PRO A 56 18.56 -17.13 -11.12
CA PRO A 56 19.64 -17.81 -11.80
C PRO A 56 19.75 -17.20 -13.20
N LEU A 57 20.99 -16.86 -13.62
CA LEU A 57 21.27 -16.46 -15.00
C LEU A 57 20.55 -17.42 -15.95
N PRO A 58 19.82 -16.95 -16.97
CA PRO A 58 19.31 -17.85 -17.98
C PRO A 58 20.53 -18.47 -18.68
N SER A 59 20.77 -19.75 -18.46
CA SER A 59 21.76 -20.51 -19.21
C SER A 59 21.35 -20.44 -20.69
N PRO A 60 22.25 -20.06 -21.61
CA PRO A 60 21.90 -19.72 -23.00
C PRO A 60 21.50 -20.93 -23.87
N LEU A 61 21.16 -22.07 -23.27
CA LEU A 61 20.98 -23.35 -23.95
C LEU A 61 19.84 -24.20 -23.39
N GLN A 62 18.79 -23.59 -22.85
CA GLN A 62 17.56 -24.30 -22.53
C GLN A 62 16.46 -23.82 -23.48
N ASN A 63 16.03 -24.70 -24.38
CA ASN A 63 14.84 -24.57 -25.19
C ASN A 63 13.63 -24.55 -24.23
N GLN A 64 13.34 -23.37 -23.67
CA GLN A 64 12.45 -23.21 -22.53
C GLN A 64 11.01 -23.24 -23.03
N SER A 65 10.45 -24.43 -23.10
CA SER A 65 9.01 -24.65 -23.19
C SER A 65 8.33 -23.78 -22.13
N CYS A 66 7.39 -22.91 -22.53
CA CYS A 66 6.67 -21.96 -21.67
C CYS A 66 5.69 -22.63 -20.66
N TYR A 67 6.01 -23.83 -20.17
CA TYR A 67 5.22 -24.60 -19.22
C TYR A 67 6.17 -25.44 -18.36
N PRO A 68 5.92 -25.56 -17.04
CA PRO A 68 4.63 -25.38 -16.41
C PRO A 68 4.49 -24.02 -15.71
N VAL A 69 3.31 -23.42 -15.85
CA VAL A 69 2.85 -22.36 -14.95
C VAL A 69 2.77 -22.97 -13.55
N LYS A 70 3.68 -22.60 -12.64
CA LYS A 70 3.65 -23.11 -11.25
C LYS A 70 2.34 -22.65 -10.59
N THR A 71 1.35 -23.55 -10.52
CA THR A 71 0.02 -23.28 -9.93
C THR A 71 0.10 -22.82 -8.47
N ALA A 72 1.21 -23.10 -7.79
CA ALA A 72 1.49 -22.64 -6.43
C ALA A 72 1.44 -21.11 -6.30
N VAL A 73 2.08 -20.35 -7.21
CA VAL A 73 2.15 -18.88 -7.13
C VAL A 73 0.76 -18.23 -7.26
N TYR A 74 -0.11 -18.81 -8.09
CA TYR A 74 -1.50 -18.37 -8.23
C TYR A 74 -2.34 -18.66 -6.99
N LYS A 75 -2.12 -19.82 -6.34
CA LYS A 75 -2.80 -20.16 -5.09
C LYS A 75 -2.42 -19.17 -3.98
N GLU A 76 -1.14 -18.84 -3.84
CA GLU A 76 -0.69 -17.87 -2.84
C GLU A 76 -1.26 -16.46 -3.09
N SER A 77 -1.26 -16.02 -4.35
CA SER A 77 -1.86 -14.73 -4.74
C SER A 77 -3.37 -14.69 -4.46
N PHE A 78 -4.06 -15.82 -4.68
CA PHE A 78 -5.48 -15.96 -4.37
C PHE A 78 -5.73 -15.91 -2.86
N ILE A 79 -4.91 -16.57 -2.05
CA ILE A 79 -5.00 -16.51 -0.58
C ILE A 79 -4.83 -15.06 -0.08
N ILE A 80 -3.84 -14.34 -0.60
CA ILE A 80 -3.62 -12.92 -0.26
C ILE A 80 -4.83 -12.07 -0.66
N ALA A 81 -5.38 -12.29 -1.84
CA ALA A 81 -6.59 -11.60 -2.28
C ALA A 81 -7.80 -11.93 -1.38
N ALA A 82 -7.93 -13.19 -0.94
CA ALA A 82 -8.96 -13.60 -0.01
C ALA A 82 -8.84 -12.91 1.35
N CYS A 83 -7.62 -12.56 1.82
CA CYS A 83 -7.40 -11.78 3.05
C CYS A 83 -7.98 -10.35 2.99
N ASN A 84 -8.31 -9.83 1.81
CA ASN A 84 -8.93 -8.50 1.68
C ASN A 84 -10.38 -8.48 2.19
N LEU A 85 -11.13 -9.57 2.03
CA LEU A 85 -12.51 -9.69 2.55
C LEU A 85 -12.60 -9.49 4.06
N PRO A 86 -11.88 -10.26 4.90
CA PRO A 86 -11.90 -10.03 6.34
C PRO A 86 -11.33 -8.67 6.71
N GLY A 87 -10.30 -8.16 5.99
CA GLY A 87 -9.76 -6.81 6.22
C GLY A 87 -10.80 -5.70 6.05
N ASN A 88 -11.66 -5.79 5.03
CA ASN A 88 -12.77 -4.87 4.85
C ASN A 88 -13.78 -4.92 6.01
N VAL A 89 -14.17 -6.12 6.45
CA VAL A 89 -15.09 -6.29 7.59
C VAL A 89 -14.49 -5.72 8.87
N PHE A 90 -13.21 -6.00 9.14
CA PHE A 90 -12.50 -5.44 10.29
C PHE A 90 -12.44 -3.92 10.24
N THR A 91 -12.25 -3.33 9.05
CA THR A 91 -12.26 -1.87 8.91
C THR A 91 -13.57 -1.30 9.41
N ILE A 92 -14.70 -1.81 8.92
CA ILE A 92 -16.04 -1.31 9.29
C ILE A 92 -16.24 -1.38 10.81
N LEU A 93 -15.92 -2.52 11.43
CA LEU A 93 -16.09 -2.72 12.87
C LEU A 93 -15.18 -1.82 13.72
N PHE A 94 -13.91 -1.67 13.34
CA PHE A 94 -12.93 -0.91 14.13
C PHE A 94 -12.96 0.59 13.85
N MET A 95 -13.50 1.02 12.70
CA MET A 95 -13.63 2.44 12.34
C MET A 95 -14.49 3.19 13.35
N ASP A 96 -15.61 2.59 13.76
CA ASP A 96 -16.55 3.19 14.70
C ASP A 96 -15.97 3.30 16.13
N ILE A 97 -15.13 2.33 16.52
CA ILE A 97 -14.56 2.26 17.87
C ILE A 97 -13.33 3.17 18.01
N THR A 98 -12.39 3.07 17.05
CA THR A 98 -11.05 3.66 17.16
C THR A 98 -10.99 5.08 16.58
N GLY A 99 -11.90 5.41 15.64
CA GLY A 99 -11.92 6.65 14.87
C GLY A 99 -10.93 6.63 13.70
N GLY A 100 -11.30 7.30 12.61
CA GLY A 100 -10.61 7.19 11.32
C GLY A 100 -9.13 7.55 11.32
N ARG A 101 -8.75 8.64 12.00
CA ARG A 101 -7.34 9.07 12.10
C ARG A 101 -6.45 8.02 12.77
N LYS A 102 -6.88 7.51 13.92
CA LYS A 102 -6.10 6.54 14.69
C LYS A 102 -6.01 5.23 13.91
N LEU A 103 -7.12 4.78 13.33
CA LEU A 103 -7.14 3.57 12.50
C LEU A 103 -6.22 3.69 11.28
N LEU A 104 -6.23 4.83 10.59
CA LEU A 104 -5.35 5.09 9.44
C LEU A 104 -3.86 5.06 9.84
N SER A 105 -3.50 5.71 10.94
CA SER A 105 -2.10 5.73 11.39
C SER A 105 -1.61 4.37 11.88
N THR A 106 -2.40 3.65 12.70
CA THR A 106 -2.00 2.34 13.23
C THR A 106 -1.91 1.29 12.13
N SER A 107 -2.83 1.30 11.18
CA SER A 107 -2.77 0.40 10.02
C SER A 107 -1.54 0.68 9.14
N LEU A 108 -1.21 1.94 8.86
CA LEU A 108 0.00 2.29 8.10
C LEU A 108 1.30 1.83 8.79
N MET A 109 1.40 2.03 10.11
CA MET A 109 2.53 1.55 10.88
C MET A 109 2.63 0.02 10.90
N ALA A 110 1.49 -0.66 11.03
CA ALA A 110 1.43 -2.12 10.97
C ALA A 110 1.80 -2.66 9.57
N SER A 111 1.39 -2.00 8.49
CA SER A 111 1.84 -2.35 7.13
C SER A 111 3.34 -2.15 6.96
N SER A 112 3.89 -1.04 7.45
CA SER A 112 5.34 -0.77 7.44
C SER A 112 6.14 -1.85 8.18
N LEU A 113 5.68 -2.24 9.37
CA LEU A 113 6.31 -3.30 10.17
C LEU A 113 6.23 -4.65 9.47
N SER A 114 5.08 -4.96 8.85
CA SER A 114 4.88 -6.21 8.11
C SER A 114 5.87 -6.33 6.95
N VAL A 115 6.05 -5.26 6.17
CA VAL A 115 7.02 -5.21 5.06
C VAL A 115 8.46 -5.39 5.56
N PHE A 116 8.81 -4.75 6.68
CA PHE A 116 10.12 -4.92 7.28
C PHE A 116 10.36 -6.36 7.78
N LEU A 117 9.34 -7.00 8.35
CA LEU A 117 9.42 -8.40 8.78
C LEU A 117 9.54 -9.37 7.59
N ILE A 118 8.90 -9.08 6.45
CA ILE A 118 9.04 -9.88 5.22
C ILE A 118 10.51 -9.95 4.78
N TYR A 119 11.27 -8.86 4.98
CA TYR A 119 12.69 -8.84 4.69
C TYR A 119 13.54 -9.70 5.65
N VAL A 120 13.24 -9.64 6.94
CA VAL A 120 14.01 -10.36 7.98
C VAL A 120 13.76 -11.87 7.90
N VAL A 121 12.55 -12.25 7.51
CA VAL A 121 12.11 -13.64 7.45
C VAL A 121 12.59 -14.31 6.17
N GLN A 122 13.31 -15.42 6.32
CA GLN A 122 13.80 -16.24 5.20
C GLN A 122 13.02 -17.54 4.99
N THR A 123 11.87 -17.72 5.66
CA THR A 123 11.04 -18.92 5.46
C THR A 123 9.82 -18.61 4.61
N LYS A 124 9.53 -19.49 3.64
CA LYS A 124 8.43 -19.35 2.68
C LYS A 124 7.08 -19.13 3.39
N THR A 125 6.76 -19.97 4.38
CA THR A 125 5.48 -19.93 5.10
C THR A 125 5.29 -18.63 5.89
N GLN A 126 6.34 -18.15 6.56
CA GLN A 126 6.26 -16.90 7.31
C GLN A 126 6.19 -15.67 6.38
N SER A 127 6.91 -15.69 5.24
CA SER A 127 6.81 -14.63 4.23
C SER A 127 5.39 -14.54 3.63
N LEU A 128 4.75 -15.68 3.38
CA LEU A 128 3.36 -15.73 2.91
C LEU A 128 2.38 -15.20 3.96
N GLY A 129 2.52 -15.64 5.22
CA GLY A 129 1.72 -15.14 6.32
C GLY A 129 1.81 -13.62 6.48
N LEU A 130 3.03 -13.07 6.46
CA LEU A 130 3.27 -11.63 6.54
C LEU A 130 2.72 -10.86 5.34
N SER A 131 2.71 -11.47 4.15
CA SER A 131 2.13 -10.85 2.94
C SER A 131 0.60 -10.78 3.01
N CYS A 132 -0.07 -11.81 3.56
CA CYS A 132 -1.50 -11.75 3.85
C CYS A 132 -1.82 -10.68 4.90
N ILE A 133 -1.02 -10.59 5.98
CA ILE A 133 -1.16 -9.54 7.00
C ILE A 133 -1.00 -8.16 6.35
N PHE A 134 0.05 -7.96 5.55
CA PHE A 134 0.27 -6.71 4.83
C PHE A 134 -0.93 -6.35 3.94
N SER A 135 -1.48 -7.30 3.18
CA SER A 135 -2.64 -7.05 2.32
C SER A 135 -3.88 -6.67 3.13
N GLY A 136 -4.19 -7.41 4.19
CA GLY A 136 -5.34 -7.11 5.06
C GLY A 136 -5.23 -5.74 5.73
N VAL A 137 -4.06 -5.42 6.29
CA VAL A 137 -3.81 -4.12 6.95
C VAL A 137 -3.77 -2.96 5.95
N SER A 138 -3.28 -3.19 4.73
CA SER A 138 -3.29 -2.18 3.67
C SER A 138 -4.70 -1.89 3.17
N VAL A 139 -5.57 -2.90 3.10
CA VAL A 139 -7.00 -2.69 2.81
C VAL A 139 -7.66 -1.85 3.90
N ILE A 140 -7.34 -2.10 5.18
CA ILE A 140 -7.80 -1.25 6.29
C ILE A 140 -7.32 0.19 6.11
N SER A 141 -6.06 0.38 5.72
CA SER A 141 -5.48 1.70 5.47
C SER A 141 -6.20 2.44 4.34
N TRP A 142 -6.52 1.76 3.24
CA TRP A 142 -7.26 2.32 2.10
C TRP A 142 -8.67 2.77 2.49
N ASN A 143 -9.42 1.89 3.16
CA ASN A 143 -10.77 2.23 3.59
C ASN A 143 -10.76 3.39 4.60
N ALA A 144 -9.85 3.35 5.58
CA ALA A 144 -9.72 4.42 6.55
C ALA A 144 -9.33 5.75 5.89
N LEU A 145 -8.45 5.72 4.88
CA LEU A 145 -8.05 6.90 4.11
C LEU A 145 -9.22 7.50 3.35
N ASP A 146 -10.04 6.66 2.70
CA ASP A 146 -11.21 7.14 1.97
C ASP A 146 -12.23 7.77 2.92
N VAL A 147 -12.50 7.16 4.07
CA VAL A 147 -13.41 7.77 5.04
C VAL A 147 -12.85 9.08 5.60
N VAL A 148 -11.60 9.10 6.09
CA VAL A 148 -10.96 10.32 6.63
C VAL A 148 -10.85 11.41 5.58
N GLY A 149 -10.47 11.06 4.36
CA GLY A 149 -10.42 11.98 3.22
C GLY A 149 -11.76 12.65 3.02
N THR A 150 -12.85 11.92 3.26
CA THR A 150 -14.18 12.44 3.04
C THR A 150 -14.82 13.18 4.20
N GLU A 151 -14.40 12.90 5.42
CA GLU A 151 -14.75 13.67 6.61
C GLU A 151 -14.07 15.05 6.59
N LEU A 152 -12.93 15.17 5.89
CA LEU A 152 -12.15 16.41 5.80
C LEU A 152 -12.70 17.45 4.81
N TYR A 153 -13.50 17.05 3.82
CA TYR A 153 -14.01 17.95 2.78
C TYR A 153 -15.54 18.06 2.80
N PRO A 154 -16.08 19.27 2.54
CA PRO A 154 -17.53 19.44 2.39
C PRO A 154 -18.06 18.66 1.18
N THR A 155 -19.31 18.22 1.25
CA THR A 155 -19.98 17.36 0.26
C THR A 155 -19.86 17.86 -1.18
N ARG A 156 -19.86 19.19 -1.40
CA ARG A 156 -19.74 19.79 -2.74
C ARG A 156 -18.35 19.65 -3.38
N LEU A 157 -17.30 19.43 -2.59
CA LEU A 157 -15.91 19.34 -3.07
C LEU A 157 -15.32 17.93 -2.93
N ARG A 158 -15.95 17.05 -2.12
CA ARG A 158 -15.48 15.70 -1.79
C ARG A 158 -15.13 14.86 -3.02
N SER A 159 -16.02 14.78 -4.01
CA SER A 159 -15.81 13.94 -5.20
C SER A 159 -14.64 14.44 -6.07
N SER A 160 -14.56 15.76 -6.34
CA SER A 160 -13.45 16.33 -7.11
C SER A 160 -12.11 16.21 -6.37
N ALA A 161 -12.12 16.39 -5.04
CA ALA A 161 -10.94 16.25 -4.19
C ALA A 161 -10.38 14.82 -4.21
N LEU A 162 -11.23 13.84 -3.93
CA LEU A 162 -10.84 12.44 -3.96
C LEU A 162 -10.42 11.99 -5.36
N GLY A 163 -11.14 12.41 -6.40
CA GLY A 163 -10.76 12.11 -7.78
C GLY A 163 -9.35 12.62 -8.12
N PHE A 164 -9.02 13.82 -7.66
CA PHE A 164 -7.67 14.37 -7.81
C PHE A 164 -6.61 13.56 -7.05
N PHE A 165 -6.87 13.22 -5.77
CA PHE A 165 -5.93 12.40 -4.98
C PHE A 165 -5.74 11.00 -5.56
N THR A 166 -6.81 10.35 -6.02
CA THR A 166 -6.73 9.06 -6.71
C THR A 166 -5.95 9.17 -8.00
N GLY A 167 -6.10 10.26 -8.76
CA GLY A 167 -5.28 10.54 -9.94
C GLY A 167 -3.78 10.60 -9.61
N VAL A 168 -3.41 11.33 -8.57
CA VAL A 168 -2.02 11.37 -8.06
C VAL A 168 -1.56 9.99 -7.59
N GLY A 169 -2.43 9.23 -6.92
CA GLY A 169 -2.17 7.87 -6.48
C GLY A 169 -1.85 6.92 -7.64
N ARG A 170 -2.53 7.06 -8.78
CA ARG A 170 -2.21 6.28 -9.99
C ARG A 170 -0.81 6.60 -10.52
N VAL A 171 -0.42 7.87 -10.55
CA VAL A 171 0.95 8.28 -10.93
C VAL A 171 1.97 7.69 -9.96
N ALA A 172 1.69 7.73 -8.66
CA ALA A 172 2.54 7.12 -7.63
C ALA A 172 2.69 5.60 -7.83
N ALA A 173 1.62 4.89 -8.20
CA ALA A 173 1.66 3.46 -8.48
C ALA A 173 2.51 3.13 -9.72
N ILE A 174 2.39 3.91 -10.80
CA ILE A 174 3.23 3.76 -12.00
C ILE A 174 4.70 3.97 -11.63
N MET A 175 5.00 5.05 -10.90
CA MET A 175 6.36 5.32 -10.42
C MET A 175 6.89 4.19 -9.54
N GLY A 176 6.06 3.68 -8.63
CA GLY A 176 6.38 2.54 -7.76
C GLY A 176 6.79 1.30 -8.55
N ASN A 177 6.00 0.92 -9.55
CA ASN A 177 6.33 -0.23 -10.39
C ASN A 177 7.64 -0.05 -11.18
N VAL A 178 7.89 1.15 -11.72
CA VAL A 178 9.14 1.43 -12.44
C VAL A 178 10.36 1.37 -11.52
N VAL A 179 10.24 1.97 -10.32
CA VAL A 179 11.31 1.93 -9.31
C VAL A 179 11.55 0.50 -8.85
N PHE A 180 10.50 -0.25 -8.51
CA PHE A 180 10.64 -1.66 -8.15
C PHE A 180 11.31 -2.47 -9.25
N GLY A 181 10.84 -2.35 -10.49
CA GLY A 181 11.40 -3.12 -11.60
C GLY A 181 12.86 -2.83 -11.91
N LYS A 182 13.31 -1.59 -11.76
CA LYS A 182 14.73 -1.27 -11.92
C LYS A 182 15.60 -1.75 -10.76
N LEU A 183 15.07 -1.70 -9.54
CA LEU A 183 15.88 -1.92 -8.34
C LEU A 183 15.89 -3.37 -7.88
N VAL A 184 14.83 -4.14 -8.15
CA VAL A 184 14.70 -5.53 -7.71
C VAL A 184 15.73 -6.47 -8.35
N ASP A 185 16.19 -6.16 -9.56
CA ASP A 185 17.20 -6.94 -10.27
C ASP A 185 18.63 -6.59 -9.86
N THR A 186 18.83 -5.41 -9.27
CA THR A 186 20.15 -4.99 -8.76
C THR A 186 20.28 -5.33 -7.27
N ASN A 187 19.39 -4.77 -6.44
CA ASN A 187 19.38 -4.96 -4.98
C ASN A 187 17.94 -5.02 -4.46
N CYS A 188 17.43 -6.24 -4.19
CA CYS A 188 16.10 -6.48 -3.61
C CYS A 188 15.87 -5.78 -2.24
N PHE A 189 16.92 -5.47 -1.50
CA PHE A 189 16.83 -4.76 -0.21
C PHE A 189 16.30 -3.32 -0.33
N VAL A 190 16.73 -2.60 -1.37
CA VAL A 190 16.43 -1.17 -1.54
C VAL A 190 14.92 -0.91 -1.71
N PRO A 191 14.19 -1.61 -2.60
CA PRO A 191 12.76 -1.34 -2.80
C PRO A 191 11.92 -1.70 -1.56
N ILE A 192 12.29 -2.74 -0.81
CA ILE A 192 11.58 -3.14 0.42
C ILE A 192 11.75 -2.09 1.52
N LEU A 193 12.99 -1.63 1.76
CA LEU A 193 13.24 -0.53 2.70
C LEU A 193 12.55 0.76 2.27
N LEU A 194 12.57 1.08 0.99
CA LEU A 194 11.95 2.26 0.45
C LEU A 194 10.44 2.26 0.72
N VAL A 195 9.75 1.13 0.50
CA VAL A 195 8.32 0.99 0.85
C VAL A 195 8.09 1.10 2.34
N SER A 196 8.91 0.45 3.17
CA SER A 196 8.78 0.53 4.63
C SER A 196 8.90 1.98 5.11
N ILE A 197 9.92 2.74 4.66
CA ILE A 197 10.09 4.15 5.02
C ILE A 197 8.93 5.01 4.51
N LEU A 198 8.45 4.79 3.28
CA LEU A 198 7.31 5.53 2.73
C LEU A 198 6.01 5.27 3.52
N LEU A 199 5.74 4.03 3.91
CA LEU A 199 4.56 3.69 4.71
C LEU A 199 4.68 4.25 6.13
N LEU A 200 5.88 4.21 6.72
CA LEU A 200 6.14 4.79 8.03
C LEU A 200 5.93 6.31 8.02
N THR A 201 6.49 7.01 7.04
CA THR A 201 6.30 8.46 6.86
C THR A 201 4.82 8.79 6.62
N GLY A 202 4.09 8.00 5.82
CA GLY A 202 2.64 8.13 5.67
C GLY A 202 1.90 7.97 7.00
N GLY A 203 2.27 6.98 7.82
CA GLY A 203 1.68 6.75 9.15
C GLY A 203 1.95 7.88 10.14
N LEU A 204 3.15 8.47 10.11
CA LEU A 204 3.49 9.66 10.91
C LEU A 204 2.71 10.89 10.42
N VAL A 205 2.64 11.11 9.11
CA VAL A 205 1.85 12.21 8.52
C VAL A 205 0.37 12.05 8.86
N ALA A 206 -0.16 10.82 8.95
CA ALA A 206 -1.52 10.56 9.41
C ALA A 206 -1.76 11.02 10.86
N LEU A 207 -0.74 10.99 11.71
CA LEU A 207 -0.81 11.55 13.06
C LEU A 207 -0.84 13.09 13.06
N LEU A 208 -0.43 13.77 11.99
CA LEU A 208 -0.56 15.24 11.91
C LEU A 208 -1.96 15.70 11.50
N LEU A 209 -2.85 14.79 11.05
CA LEU A 209 -4.23 15.17 10.73
C LEU A 209 -5.01 15.57 11.98
N PRO A 210 -5.92 16.56 11.89
CA PRO A 210 -6.84 16.88 12.98
C PRO A 210 -7.83 15.75 13.21
N GLN A 211 -8.29 15.62 14.46
CA GLN A 211 -9.27 14.61 14.86
C GLN A 211 -10.61 14.85 14.13
N THR A 212 -11.12 13.87 13.39
CA THR A 212 -12.39 13.98 12.65
C THR A 212 -13.62 13.64 13.48
N ARG A 213 -13.47 12.92 14.61
CA ARG A 213 -14.58 12.66 15.55
C ARG A 213 -14.95 13.98 16.25
N GLN A 214 -16.11 14.53 15.87
CA GLN A 214 -16.82 15.69 16.46
C GLN A 214 -16.51 17.09 15.91
N THR A 215 -16.61 17.29 14.61
CA THR A 215 -17.04 18.61 14.12
C THR A 215 -18.31 18.41 13.31
N GLU A 216 -19.46 18.60 13.95
CA GLU A 216 -20.67 18.97 13.20
C GLU A 216 -20.25 20.17 12.33
N LEU A 217 -20.33 20.01 11.00
CA LEU A 217 -20.17 21.11 10.06
C LEU A 217 -21.43 21.98 10.18
N THR A 218 -21.46 22.86 11.18
CA THR A 218 -22.39 24.00 11.24
C THR A 218 -21.94 25.12 10.31
#